data_AF-A0A4S1FYS5-F1
#
_entry.id   AF-A0A4S1FYS5-F1
#
_cell.length_a   1.000
_cell.length_b   1.000
_cell.length_c   1.000
_cell.angle_alpha   90.00
_cell.angle_beta   90.00
_cell.angle_gamma   90.00
#
_symmetry.space_group_name_H-M   'P 1'
#
loop_
_entity.id
_entity.type
_entity.pdbx_description
1 polymer ?
#
loop_
_entity_poly.entity_id
_entity_poly.type
_entity_poly.pdbx_seq_one_letter_code
_entity_poly.pdbx_strand_id
1 'polypeptide(L)'
;GKRYNRETLDVLFKGKSIADVLDMTVEEGVDFFSAVPGVRDKLETLKQVGLGYIHIGQQATTLSGGEAQRIKLAKELSRKATGKTLYILDEPTTGLHFHDVAKLLEVLHELV
;
A
#
# COMPACT_ATOMS: atom_id res chain seq x y z
N GLY A 1 6.97 21.08 6.80
CA GLY A 1 8.29 21.15 6.13
C GLY A 1 8.67 19.75 5.67
N LYS A 2 9.35 19.63 4.52
CA LYS A 2 9.85 18.34 4.01
C LYS A 2 10.92 17.80 4.99
N ARG A 3 10.83 16.52 5.39
CA ARG A 3 11.67 15.89 6.45
C ARG A 3 13.16 15.69 6.08
N TYR A 4 13.61 16.30 4.99
CA TYR A 4 14.92 16.07 4.39
C TYR A 4 15.67 17.38 4.24
N ASN A 5 17.00 17.33 4.30
CA ASN A 5 17.84 18.49 4.03
C ASN A 5 17.76 18.89 2.54
N ARG A 6 18.21 20.12 2.22
CA ARG A 6 18.11 20.67 0.87
C ARG A 6 18.85 19.82 -0.17
N GLU A 7 20.07 19.38 0.15
CA GLU A 7 20.91 18.56 -0.72
C GLU A 7 20.23 17.25 -1.12
N THR A 8 19.49 16.61 -0.21
CA THR A 8 18.72 15.38 -0.51
C THR A 8 17.54 15.67 -1.42
N LEU A 9 16.91 16.85 -1.28
CA LEU A 9 15.76 17.24 -2.09
C LEU A 9 16.16 17.66 -3.52
N ASP A 10 17.42 18.02 -3.74
CA ASP A 10 17.96 18.34 -5.05
C ASP A 10 18.19 17.09 -5.92
N VAL A 11 18.18 15.88 -5.33
CA VAL A 11 18.24 14.62 -6.07
C VAL A 11 16.86 14.26 -6.60
N LEU A 12 16.75 14.18 -7.93
CA LEU A 12 15.48 13.95 -8.62
C LEU A 12 15.46 12.60 -9.35
N PHE A 13 14.32 11.91 -9.25
CA PHE A 13 13.98 10.77 -10.09
C PHE A 13 12.76 11.14 -10.92
N LYS A 14 12.84 11.07 -12.26
CA LYS A 14 11.78 11.53 -13.18
C LYS A 14 11.25 12.93 -12.83
N GLY A 15 12.13 13.84 -12.40
CA GLY A 15 11.76 15.20 -12.02
C GLY A 15 11.07 15.36 -10.65
N LYS A 16 11.04 14.31 -9.82
CA LYS A 16 10.45 14.33 -8.47
C LYS A 16 11.53 14.06 -7.42
N SER A 17 11.55 14.85 -6.36
CA SER A 17 12.37 14.59 -5.17
C SER A 17 11.75 13.47 -4.33
N ILE A 18 12.51 12.90 -3.38
CA ILE A 18 11.96 11.88 -2.47
C ILE A 18 10.74 12.38 -1.70
N ALA A 19 10.72 13.67 -1.35
CA ALA A 19 9.58 14.26 -0.66
C ALA A 19 8.35 14.37 -1.57
N ASP A 20 8.53 14.64 -2.86
CA ASP A 20 7.41 14.67 -3.80
C ASP A 20 6.87 13.25 -4.01
N VAL A 21 7.74 12.24 -4.10
CA VAL A 21 7.35 10.83 -4.21
C VAL A 21 6.56 10.37 -2.98
N LEU A 22 7.00 10.74 -1.77
CA LEU A 22 6.29 10.41 -0.53
C LEU A 22 4.95 11.13 -0.39
N ASP A 23 4.75 12.22 -1.13
CA ASP A 23 3.50 12.99 -1.17
C ASP A 23 2.55 12.51 -2.28
N MET A 24 2.95 11.54 -3.11
CA MET A 24 2.06 10.93 -4.10
C MET A 24 1.11 9.97 -3.41
N THR A 25 -0.11 9.86 -3.95
CA THR A 25 -1.00 8.74 -3.62
C THR A 25 -0.41 7.41 -4.11
N VAL A 26 -0.84 6.31 -3.51
CA VAL A 26 -0.47 4.96 -3.97
C VAL A 26 -0.83 4.77 -5.43
N GLU A 27 -2.00 5.23 -5.87
CA GLU A 27 -2.46 5.14 -7.25
C GLU A 27 -1.54 5.88 -8.22
N GLU A 28 -1.18 7.13 -7.94
CA GLU A 28 -0.20 7.86 -8.75
C GLU A 28 1.17 7.19 -8.72
N GLY A 29 1.55 6.60 -7.58
CA GLY A 29 2.79 5.86 -7.42
C GLY A 29 2.87 4.63 -8.32
N VAL A 30 1.78 3.89 -8.50
CA VAL A 30 1.70 2.75 -9.43
C VAL A 30 2.09 3.18 -10.84
N ASP A 31 1.50 4.27 -11.33
CA ASP A 31 1.76 4.79 -12.68
C ASP A 31 3.19 5.33 -12.80
N PHE A 32 3.64 6.09 -11.80
CA PHE A 32 4.96 6.70 -11.76
C PHE A 32 6.09 5.66 -11.76
N PHE A 33 5.92 4.56 -11.02
CA PHE A 33 6.87 3.45 -10.93
C PHE A 33 6.58 2.33 -11.92
N SER A 34 5.74 2.52 -12.95
CA SER A 34 5.41 1.52 -13.98
C SER A 34 6.62 0.75 -14.56
N ALA A 35 7.76 1.43 -14.74
CA ALA A 35 9.02 0.87 -15.23
C ALA A 35 9.94 0.25 -14.15
N VAL A 36 9.51 0.23 -12.89
CA VAL A 36 10.26 -0.30 -11.72
C VAL A 36 9.40 -1.36 -11.02
N PRO A 37 9.37 -2.60 -11.54
CA PRO A 37 8.44 -3.64 -11.04
C PRO A 37 8.51 -3.87 -9.53
N GLY A 38 9.72 -3.90 -8.95
CA GLY A 38 9.88 -4.15 -7.51
C GLY A 38 9.26 -3.10 -6.58
N VAL A 39 8.98 -1.89 -7.09
CA VAL A 39 8.24 -0.85 -6.37
C VAL A 39 6.77 -0.85 -6.79
N ARG A 40 6.51 -0.86 -8.10
CA ARG A 40 5.16 -0.91 -8.67
C ARG A 40 4.32 -2.02 -8.07
N ASP A 41 4.85 -3.24 -8.02
CA ASP A 41 4.07 -4.41 -7.59
C ASP A 41 3.62 -4.28 -6.12
N LYS A 42 4.43 -3.65 -5.27
CA LYS A 42 4.05 -3.38 -3.87
C LYS A 42 2.95 -2.32 -3.77
N LEU A 43 3.01 -1.30 -4.63
CA LEU A 43 1.99 -0.25 -4.69
C LEU A 43 0.69 -0.80 -5.28
N GLU A 44 0.78 -1.69 -6.26
CA GLU A 44 -0.38 -2.37 -6.84
C GLU A 44 -1.10 -3.20 -5.78
N THR A 45 -0.37 -3.94 -4.94
CA THR A 45 -0.98 -4.68 -3.83
C THR A 45 -1.72 -3.77 -2.85
N LEU A 46 -1.18 -2.58 -2.55
CA LEU A 46 -1.86 -1.58 -1.73
C LEU A 46 -3.13 -1.05 -2.43
N LYS A 47 -3.07 -0.82 -3.73
CA LYS A 47 -4.21 -0.39 -4.55
C LYS A 47 -5.32 -1.45 -4.56
N GLN A 48 -4.97 -2.72 -4.75
CA GLN A 48 -5.89 -3.87 -4.76
C GLN A 48 -6.68 -4.00 -3.45
N VAL A 49 -6.02 -3.82 -2.30
CA VAL A 49 -6.73 -3.80 -1.00
C VAL A 49 -7.56 -2.52 -0.76
N GLY A 50 -7.61 -1.60 -1.72
CA GLY A 50 -8.42 -0.38 -1.66
C GLY A 50 -7.72 0.81 -1.02
N LEU A 51 -6.39 0.80 -0.90
CA LEU A 51 -5.60 1.92 -0.36
C LEU A 51 -5.00 2.81 -1.46
N GLY A 52 -5.60 2.88 -2.65
CA GLY A 52 -5.10 3.72 -3.74
C GLY A 52 -4.99 5.22 -3.39
N TYR A 53 -5.85 5.71 -2.50
CA TYR A 53 -5.98 7.13 -2.15
C TYR A 53 -5.02 7.62 -1.07
N ILE A 54 -4.39 6.73 -0.30
CA ILE A 54 -3.48 7.15 0.78
C ILE A 54 -2.16 7.62 0.18
N HIS A 55 -1.47 8.54 0.86
CA HIS A 55 -0.16 9.00 0.43
C HIS A 55 0.91 7.97 0.82
N ILE A 56 1.92 7.74 -0.03
CA ILE A 56 2.99 6.76 0.20
C ILE A 56 3.73 7.04 1.52
N GLY A 57 3.93 8.32 1.85
CA GLY A 57 4.58 8.78 3.08
C GLY A 57 3.64 9.07 4.25
N GLN A 58 2.35 8.70 4.16
CA GLN A 58 1.39 8.97 5.22
C GLN A 58 1.83 8.34 6.55
N GLN A 59 1.70 9.10 7.63
CA GLN A 59 2.17 8.64 8.94
C GLN A 59 1.27 7.51 9.45
N ALA A 60 1.87 6.39 9.87
CA ALA A 60 1.12 5.24 10.36
C ALA A 60 0.15 5.56 11.52
N THR A 61 0.49 6.56 12.35
CA THR A 61 -0.35 7.05 13.45
C THR A 61 -1.64 7.77 13.02
N THR A 62 -1.73 8.16 11.74
CA THR A 62 -2.89 8.88 11.18
C THR A 62 -3.84 7.98 10.42
N LEU A 63 -3.50 6.70 10.27
CA LEU A 63 -4.34 5.72 9.60
C LEU A 63 -5.45 5.25 10.53
N SER A 64 -6.64 5.07 9.98
CA SER A 64 -7.74 4.37 10.64
C SER A 64 -7.38 2.91 10.91
N GLY A 65 -8.11 2.27 11.84
CA GLY A 65 -7.94 0.85 12.12
C GLY A 65 -8.10 -0.04 10.88
N GLY A 66 -9.09 0.27 10.03
CA GLY A 66 -9.34 -0.47 8.79
C GLY A 66 -8.25 -0.26 7.73
N GLU A 67 -7.65 0.93 7.64
CA GLU A 67 -6.47 1.14 6.77
C GLU A 67 -5.26 0.37 7.28
N ALA A 68 -4.98 0.41 8.58
CA ALA A 68 -3.87 -0.32 9.19
C ALA A 68 -4.00 -1.84 8.98
N GLN A 69 -5.22 -2.37 9.05
CA GLN A 69 -5.50 -3.78 8.76
C GLN A 69 -5.24 -4.12 7.28
N ARG A 70 -5.71 -3.29 6.35
CA ARG A 70 -5.47 -3.48 4.92
C ARG A 70 -3.99 -3.39 4.54
N ILE A 71 -3.20 -2.54 5.20
CA ILE A 71 -1.74 -2.51 5.01
C ILE A 71 -1.10 -3.85 5.41
N LYS A 72 -1.53 -4.44 6.54
CA LYS A 72 -1.03 -5.75 6.98
C LYS A 72 -1.39 -6.83 5.95
N LEU A 73 -2.62 -6.79 5.43
CA LEU A 73 -3.06 -7.73 4.39
C LEU A 73 -2.25 -7.57 3.10
N ALA A 74 -2.08 -6.35 2.61
CA ALA A 74 -1.27 -6.07 1.42
C ALA A 74 0.17 -6.57 1.55
N LYS A 75 0.76 -6.43 2.74
CA LYS A 75 2.09 -6.97 3.02
C LYS A 75 2.15 -8.49 2.85
N GLU A 76 1.12 -9.21 3.30
CA GLU A 76 1.09 -10.68 3.18
C GLU A 76 0.83 -11.13 1.73
N LEU A 77 -0.06 -10.46 0.99
CA LEU A 77 -0.28 -10.70 -0.45
C LEU A 77 0.97 -10.46 -1.30
N SER A 78 1.80 -9.48 -0.93
CA SER A 78 3.03 -9.16 -1.67
C SER A 78 4.08 -10.28 -1.59
N ARG A 79 3.90 -11.26 -0.68
CA ARG A 79 4.80 -12.41 -0.56
C ARG A 79 4.43 -13.45 -1.60
N LYS A 80 5.43 -14.07 -2.22
CA LYS A 80 5.21 -15.22 -3.10
C LYS A 80 4.54 -16.35 -2.33
N ALA A 81 3.36 -16.76 -2.77
CA ALA A 81 2.67 -17.92 -2.23
C ALA A 81 3.56 -19.15 -2.41
N THR A 82 3.85 -19.83 -1.30
CA THR A 82 4.62 -21.09 -1.31
C THR A 82 3.71 -22.33 -1.33
N GLY A 83 2.39 -22.11 -1.32
CA GLY A 83 1.36 -23.16 -1.16
C GLY A 83 1.32 -23.80 0.24
N LYS A 84 2.14 -23.32 1.19
CA LYS A 84 2.29 -23.89 2.54
C LYS A 84 2.04 -22.86 3.64
N THR A 85 1.11 -21.95 3.42
CA THR A 85 0.81 -20.86 4.35
C THR A 85 -0.66 -20.94 4.76
N LEU A 86 -0.90 -21.11 6.06
CA LEU A 86 -2.24 -21.07 6.66
C LEU A 86 -2.46 -19.67 7.24
N TYR A 87 -3.40 -18.93 6.66
CA TYR A 87 -3.84 -17.65 7.21
C TYR A 87 -5.03 -17.88 8.16
N ILE A 88 -4.89 -17.49 9.42
CA ILE A 88 -5.97 -17.45 10.41
C ILE A 88 -6.28 -15.98 10.67
N LEU A 89 -7.54 -15.60 10.47
CA LEU A 89 -8.02 -14.25 10.72
C LEU A 89 -9.05 -14.31 11.85
N ASP A 90 -8.80 -13.58 12.92
CA ASP A 90 -9.74 -13.44 14.03
C ASP A 90 -10.58 -12.17 13.80
N GLU A 91 -11.90 -12.37 13.62
CA GLU A 91 -12.89 -11.34 13.27
C GLU A 91 -12.41 -10.25 12.28
N PRO A 92 -11.98 -10.60 11.06
CA PRO A 92 -11.35 -9.63 10.15
C PRO A 92 -12.31 -8.57 9.60
N THR A 93 -13.61 -8.70 9.86
CA THR A 93 -14.65 -7.78 9.38
C THR A 93 -15.06 -6.74 10.42
N THR A 94 -14.59 -6.86 11.68
CA THR A 94 -15.00 -5.96 12.76
C THR A 94 -14.55 -4.52 12.48
N GLY A 95 -15.52 -3.61 12.40
CA GLY A 95 -15.28 -2.18 12.12
C GLY A 95 -15.09 -1.83 10.63
N LEU A 96 -15.24 -2.79 9.71
CA LEU A 96 -15.20 -2.52 8.28
C LEU A 96 -16.59 -2.18 7.71
N HIS A 97 -16.63 -1.22 6.79
CA HIS A 97 -17.81 -0.94 5.98
C HIS A 97 -18.03 -2.08 4.96
N PHE A 98 -19.28 -2.34 4.55
CA PHE A 98 -19.61 -3.45 3.64
C PHE A 98 -18.78 -3.47 2.34
N HIS A 99 -18.45 -2.30 1.79
CA HIS A 99 -17.58 -2.20 0.61
C HIS A 99 -16.15 -2.72 0.86
N ASP A 100 -15.60 -2.44 2.05
CA ASP A 100 -14.26 -2.88 2.42
C ASP A 100 -14.24 -4.38 2.76
N VAL A 101 -15.35 -4.93 3.26
CA VAL A 101 -15.52 -6.38 3.45
C VAL A 101 -15.50 -7.12 2.12
N ALA A 102 -16.17 -6.60 1.08
CA ALA A 102 -16.14 -7.22 -0.24
C ALA A 102 -14.72 -7.26 -0.84
N LYS A 103 -13.98 -6.14 -0.77
CA LYS A 103 -12.56 -6.09 -1.17
C LYS A 103 -11.68 -7.03 -0.37
N LEU A 104 -11.88 -7.13 0.94
CA LEU A 104 -11.18 -8.08 1.78
C LEU A 104 -11.41 -9.53 1.31
N LEU A 105 -12.66 -9.89 0.98
CA LEU A 105 -12.99 -11.23 0.49
C LEU A 105 -12.37 -11.51 -0.88
N GLU A 106 -12.42 -10.56 -1.83
CA GLU A 106 -11.76 -10.68 -3.14
C GLU A 106 -10.27 -10.98 -2.98
N VAL A 107 -9.61 -10.20 -2.13
CA VAL A 107 -8.18 -10.35 -1.80
C VAL A 107 -7.87 -11.70 -1.15
N LEU A 108 -8.71 -12.18 -0.23
CA LEU A 108 -8.51 -13.49 0.39
C LEU A 108 -8.69 -14.64 -0.62
N HIS A 109 -9.54 -14.47 -1.64
CA HIS A 109 -9.66 -15.43 -2.72
C HIS A 109 -8.44 -15.47 -3.64
N GLU A 110 -7.70 -14.37 -3.81
CA GLU A 110 -6.44 -14.35 -4.56
C GLU A 110 -5.29 -15.12 -3.86
N LEU A 111 -5.43 -15.43 -2.57
CA LEU A 111 -4.46 -16.24 -1.81
C LEU A 111 -4.59 -17.76 -2.03
N VAL A 112 -5.65 -18.22 -2.73
CA VAL A 112 -5.99 -19.64 -2.94
C VAL A 112 -5.56 -20.12 -4.32
#